data_AF-A0A8S9YHZ7-F1
#
_entry.id   AF-A0A8S9YHZ7-F1
#
_cell.length_a   1.000
_cell.length_b   1.000
_cell.length_c   1.000
_cell.angle_alpha   90.00
_cell.angle_beta   90.00
_cell.angle_gamma   90.00
#
_symmetry.space_group_name_H-M   'P 1'
#
loop_
_entity.id
_entity.type
_entity.pdbx_description
1 polymer ?
#
loop_
_entity_poly.entity_id
_entity_poly.type
_entity_poly.pdbx_seq_one_letter_code
_entity_poly.pdbx_strand_id
1 'polypeptide(L)'
;AKLSDHPLGLVERKSASKWKYTKYTDRLLPISTVHLNQYLSDEWDFLKQNLCRVLASGDILCDLPSILDSVTRYVQTNGSRFSPSEHAALLRLSLSLVCCPNVDFAVCSTALSLAGALVKRPWNTPVKLVELNWSQFHDLVQWLTASEEASLGMLPWSK
;
A
#
# COMPACT_ATOMS: atom_id res chain seq x y z
N ALA A 1 -41.16 -11.27 43.00
CA ALA A 1 -41.25 -10.22 41.97
C ALA A 1 -39.85 -9.96 41.43
N LYS A 2 -39.70 -10.11 40.11
CA LYS A 2 -38.60 -9.72 39.20
C LYS A 2 -37.18 -10.25 39.48
N LEU A 3 -36.86 -11.32 38.73
CA LEU A 3 -35.56 -11.49 38.06
C LEU A 3 -35.23 -10.24 37.23
N SER A 4 -33.96 -9.87 37.18
CA SER A 4 -33.37 -9.25 36.00
C SER A 4 -31.90 -9.62 35.94
N ASP A 5 -31.66 -10.73 35.23
CA ASP A 5 -30.41 -11.06 34.58
C ASP A 5 -29.94 -9.87 33.75
N HIS A 6 -28.68 -9.47 33.92
CA HIS A 6 -28.00 -8.63 32.95
C HIS A 6 -27.48 -9.55 31.84
N PRO A 7 -28.03 -9.50 30.61
CA PRO A 7 -27.38 -10.18 29.51
C PRO A 7 -26.13 -9.38 29.15
N LEU A 8 -24.97 -10.02 29.27
CA LEU A 8 -23.77 -9.65 28.52
C LEU A 8 -24.17 -9.66 27.04
N GLY A 9 -24.54 -8.48 26.54
CA GLY A 9 -24.81 -8.29 25.13
C GLY A 9 -23.57 -8.67 24.36
N LEU A 10 -23.62 -9.81 23.69
CA LEU A 10 -22.83 -10.06 22.50
C LEU A 10 -23.07 -8.86 21.58
N VAL A 11 -22.12 -7.92 21.60
CA VAL A 11 -22.01 -6.94 20.53
C VAL A 11 -21.57 -7.76 19.33
N GLU A 12 -22.54 -8.25 18.56
CA GLU A 12 -22.32 -8.68 17.19
C GLU A 12 -21.57 -7.54 16.51
N ARG A 13 -20.27 -7.72 16.33
CA ARG A 13 -19.48 -6.88 15.44
C ARG A 13 -20.10 -7.06 14.08
N LYS A 14 -20.96 -6.12 13.69
CA LYS A 14 -21.47 -6.00 12.33
C LYS A 14 -20.27 -6.17 11.39
N SER A 15 -20.29 -7.23 10.59
CA SER A 15 -19.26 -7.47 9.59
C SER A 15 -19.16 -6.20 8.75
N ALA A 16 -18.00 -5.54 8.79
CA ALA A 16 -17.75 -4.35 7.98
C ALA A 16 -18.20 -4.66 6.54
N SER A 17 -19.12 -3.85 6.02
CA SER A 17 -19.65 -4.05 4.67
C SER A 17 -18.46 -4.11 3.71
N LYS A 18 -18.28 -5.27 3.06
CA LYS A 18 -17.22 -5.46 2.05
C LYS A 18 -17.29 -4.29 1.07
N TRP A 19 -16.24 -3.48 1.03
CA TRP A 19 -16.17 -2.26 0.24
C TRP A 19 -16.42 -2.61 -1.22
N LYS A 20 -17.54 -2.14 -1.79
CA LYS A 20 -17.92 -2.45 -3.17
C LYS A 20 -17.17 -1.52 -4.13
N TYR A 21 -15.93 -1.87 -4.45
CA TYR A 21 -15.24 -1.28 -5.58
C TYR A 21 -15.57 -2.08 -6.84
N THR A 22 -16.07 -1.42 -7.88
CA THR A 22 -16.29 -2.05 -9.19
C THR A 22 -15.79 -1.11 -10.27
N LYS A 23 -14.64 -1.44 -10.87
CA LYS A 23 -14.14 -0.71 -12.04
C LYS A 23 -15.13 -1.00 -13.19
N TYR A 24 -15.45 0.01 -14.00
CA TYR A 24 -16.40 -0.17 -15.11
C TYR A 24 -15.97 -1.30 -16.05
N THR A 25 -14.67 -1.44 -16.29
CA THR A 25 -14.07 -2.50 -17.14
C THR A 25 -14.31 -3.91 -16.61
N ASP A 26 -14.49 -4.07 -15.30
CA ASP A 26 -14.64 -5.39 -14.68
C ASP A 26 -16.00 -6.02 -15.02
N ARG A 27 -16.97 -5.20 -15.43
CA ARG A 27 -18.27 -5.64 -15.93
C ARG A 27 -18.21 -6.20 -17.34
N LEU A 28 -17.10 -5.98 -18.05
CA LEU A 28 -16.87 -6.48 -19.41
C LEU A 28 -16.18 -7.84 -19.43
N LEU A 29 -15.72 -8.32 -18.28
CA LEU A 29 -15.05 -9.62 -18.18
C LEU A 29 -16.08 -10.75 -18.27
N PRO A 30 -15.76 -11.88 -18.92
CA PRO A 30 -16.62 -13.06 -19.00
C PRO A 30 -16.60 -13.87 -17.68
N ILE A 31 -16.60 -13.19 -16.54
CA ILE A 31 -16.56 -13.76 -15.19
C ILE A 31 -17.61 -13.03 -14.35
N SER A 32 -18.31 -13.76 -13.47
CA SER A 32 -19.29 -13.13 -12.58
C SER A 32 -18.60 -12.11 -11.67
N THR A 33 -19.25 -10.97 -11.43
CA THR A 33 -18.71 -9.91 -10.56
C THR A 33 -18.50 -10.39 -9.12
N VAL A 34 -19.29 -11.36 -8.66
CA VAL A 34 -19.15 -11.99 -7.33
C VAL A 34 -17.86 -12.78 -7.25
N HIS A 35 -17.58 -13.66 -8.22
CA HIS A 35 -16.35 -14.46 -8.24
C HIS A 35 -15.12 -13.57 -8.41
N LEU A 36 -15.19 -12.57 -9.28
CA LEU A 36 -14.10 -11.62 -9.47
C LEU A 36 -13.79 -10.85 -8.18
N ASN A 37 -14.81 -10.34 -7.49
CA ASN A 37 -14.60 -9.61 -6.24
C ASN A 37 -14.03 -10.52 -5.13
N GLN A 38 -14.45 -11.78 -5.07
CA GLN A 38 -13.91 -12.73 -4.12
C GLN A 38 -12.43 -13.02 -4.40
N TYR A 39 -12.10 -13.37 -5.66
CA TYR A 39 -10.72 -13.59 -6.09
C TYR A 39 -9.81 -12.41 -5.76
N LEU A 40 -10.24 -11.18 -6.08
CA LEU A 40 -9.46 -9.98 -5.81
C LEU A 40 -9.32 -9.68 -4.32
N SER A 41 -10.32 -10.03 -3.51
CA SER A 41 -10.22 -9.93 -2.05
C SER A 41 -9.16 -10.89 -1.52
N ASP A 42 -9.18 -12.13 -1.98
CA ASP A 42 -8.25 -13.18 -1.53
C ASP A 42 -6.81 -12.86 -1.97
N GLU A 43 -6.64 -12.37 -3.21
CA GLU A 43 -5.35 -11.90 -3.73
C GLU A 43 -4.79 -10.74 -2.89
N TRP A 44 -5.63 -9.76 -2.55
CA TRP A 44 -5.21 -8.66 -1.69
C TRP A 44 -4.81 -9.15 -0.29
N ASP A 45 -5.61 -10.04 0.30
CA ASP A 45 -5.32 -10.59 1.63
C ASP A 45 -4.01 -11.37 1.64
N PHE A 46 -3.71 -12.13 0.59
CA PHE A 46 -2.43 -12.82 0.41
C PHE A 46 -1.25 -11.84 0.33
N LEU A 47 -1.35 -10.80 -0.51
CA LEU A 47 -0.30 -9.79 -0.65
C LEU A 47 -0.05 -9.04 0.66
N LYS A 48 -1.13 -8.67 1.36
CA LYS A 48 -1.07 -8.02 2.67
C LYS A 48 -0.37 -8.89 3.71
N GLN A 49 -0.73 -10.16 3.82
CA GLN A 49 -0.09 -11.09 4.76
C GLN A 49 1.40 -11.25 4.48
N ASN A 50 1.78 -11.38 3.20
CA ASN A 50 3.19 -11.47 2.82
C ASN A 50 3.95 -10.19 3.13
N LEU A 51 3.38 -9.02 2.84
CA LEU A 51 4.00 -7.74 3.19
C LEU A 51 4.23 -7.64 4.69
N CYS A 52 3.22 -7.95 5.50
CA CYS A 52 3.36 -7.95 6.97
C CYS A 52 4.41 -8.96 7.45
N ARG A 53 4.49 -10.15 6.84
CA ARG A 53 5.50 -11.17 7.15
C ARG A 53 6.92 -10.66 6.88
N VAL A 54 7.15 -10.10 5.69
CA VAL A 54 8.47 -9.57 5.30
C VAL A 54 8.88 -8.44 6.24
N LEU A 55 7.98 -7.49 6.51
CA LEU A 55 8.24 -6.40 7.45
C LEU A 55 8.54 -6.90 8.87
N ALA A 56 7.84 -7.93 9.34
CA ALA A 56 8.07 -8.51 10.66
C ALA A 56 9.38 -9.31 10.76
N SER A 57 9.81 -9.92 9.64
CA SER A 57 11.05 -10.70 9.59
C SER A 57 12.32 -9.83 9.57
N GLY A 58 12.20 -8.57 9.16
CA GLY A 58 13.34 -7.67 8.98
C GLY A 58 14.15 -7.93 7.71
N ASP A 59 13.77 -8.89 6.85
CA ASP A 59 14.40 -9.13 5.55
C ASP A 59 13.94 -8.09 4.51
N ILE A 60 14.40 -6.86 4.73
CA ILE A 60 14.01 -5.67 3.97
C ILE A 60 14.73 -5.64 2.61
N LEU A 61 15.91 -6.25 2.49
CA LEU A 61 16.74 -6.12 1.30
C LEU A 61 16.36 -7.11 0.19
N CYS A 62 16.06 -8.36 0.53
CA CYS A 62 15.84 -9.40 -0.47
C CYS A 62 14.37 -9.50 -0.88
N ASP A 63 13.47 -9.56 0.10
CA ASP A 63 12.07 -9.90 -0.14
C ASP A 63 11.19 -8.66 -0.34
N LEU A 64 11.53 -7.53 0.28
CA LEU A 64 10.69 -6.34 0.26
C LEU A 64 10.50 -5.74 -1.15
N PRO A 65 11.53 -5.62 -2.01
CA PRO A 65 11.34 -5.09 -3.35
C PRO A 65 10.34 -5.91 -4.17
N SER A 66 10.42 -7.24 -4.08
CA SER A 66 9.56 -8.17 -4.81
C SER A 66 8.09 -8.05 -4.38
N ILE A 67 7.84 -7.94 -3.07
CA ILE A 67 6.47 -7.79 -2.57
C ILE A 67 5.91 -6.40 -2.89
N LEU A 68 6.71 -5.34 -2.83
CA LEU A 68 6.29 -3.98 -3.21
C LEU A 68 5.94 -3.89 -4.70
N ASP A 69 6.71 -4.55 -5.57
CA ASP A 69 6.40 -4.66 -6.99
C ASP A 69 5.08 -5.42 -7.23
N SER A 70 4.87 -6.52 -6.51
CA SER A 70 3.63 -7.30 -6.60
C SER A 70 2.40 -6.48 -6.19
N VAL A 71 2.51 -5.70 -5.11
CA VAL A 71 1.47 -4.77 -4.67
C VAL A 71 1.25 -3.66 -5.72
N THR A 72 2.33 -3.14 -6.31
CA THR A 72 2.26 -2.11 -7.36
C THR A 72 1.48 -2.62 -8.57
N ARG A 73 1.82 -3.82 -9.06
CA ARG A 73 1.11 -4.48 -10.17
C ARG A 73 -0.36 -4.71 -9.86
N TYR A 74 -0.67 -5.15 -8.63
CA TYR A 74 -2.06 -5.29 -8.18
C TYR A 74 -2.81 -3.96 -8.24
N VAL A 75 -2.25 -2.88 -7.68
CA VAL A 75 -2.86 -1.54 -7.68
C VAL A 75 -3.10 -1.03 -9.10
N GLN A 76 -2.12 -1.18 -10.00
CA GLN A 76 -2.21 -0.71 -11.37
C GLN A 76 -3.31 -1.45 -12.15
N THR A 77 -3.33 -2.78 -12.04
CA THR A 77 -4.27 -3.65 -12.78
C THR A 77 -5.68 -3.52 -12.23
N ASN A 78 -5.83 -3.77 -10.93
CA ASN A 78 -7.12 -4.02 -10.27
C ASN A 78 -7.70 -2.77 -9.60
N GLY A 79 -6.89 -1.73 -9.39
CA GLY A 79 -7.28 -0.54 -8.63
C GLY A 79 -7.06 -0.67 -7.14
N SER A 80 -7.36 0.41 -6.43
CA SER A 80 -7.26 0.49 -4.96
C SER A 80 -8.48 -0.16 -4.32
N ARG A 81 -8.53 -1.51 -4.38
CA ARG A 81 -9.62 -2.36 -3.86
C ARG A 81 -9.42 -2.75 -2.40
N PHE A 82 -8.82 -1.85 -1.62
CA PHE A 82 -8.58 -1.97 -0.19
C PHE A 82 -9.13 -0.74 0.53
N SER A 83 -9.20 -0.81 1.85
CA SER A 83 -9.77 0.26 2.67
C SER A 83 -8.94 1.56 2.59
N PRO A 84 -9.55 2.74 2.84
CA PRO A 84 -8.83 4.00 2.94
C PRO A 84 -7.67 3.98 3.96
N SER A 85 -7.83 3.24 5.06
CA SER A 85 -6.78 3.05 6.06
C SER A 85 -5.60 2.23 5.54
N GLU A 86 -5.87 1.15 4.80
CA GLU A 86 -4.83 0.37 4.13
C GLU A 86 -4.12 1.22 3.07
N HIS A 87 -4.86 2.01 2.29
CA HIS A 87 -4.26 2.94 1.33
C HIS A 87 -3.31 3.92 2.01
N ALA A 88 -3.76 4.59 3.08
CA ALA A 88 -2.95 5.54 3.81
C ALA A 88 -1.71 4.88 4.44
N ALA A 89 -1.85 3.67 4.98
CA ALA A 89 -0.73 2.91 5.55
C ALA A 89 0.31 2.54 4.48
N LEU A 90 -0.12 2.03 3.31
CA LEU A 90 0.78 1.72 2.19
C LEU A 90 1.50 2.96 1.68
N LEU A 91 0.79 4.08 1.56
CA LEU A 91 1.38 5.33 1.09
C LEU A 91 2.42 5.86 2.09
N ARG A 92 2.09 5.87 3.39
CA ARG A 92 3.04 6.25 4.46
C ARG A 92 4.27 5.36 4.44
N LEU A 93 4.08 4.03 4.41
CA LEU A 93 5.17 3.06 4.34
C LEU A 93 6.08 3.32 3.14
N SER A 94 5.49 3.43 1.94
CA SER A 94 6.24 3.62 0.69
C SER A 94 7.06 4.90 0.73
N LEU A 95 6.49 5.99 1.24
CA LEU A 95 7.18 7.28 1.31
C LEU A 95 8.25 7.30 2.41
N SER A 96 8.00 6.63 3.54
CA SER A 96 9.03 6.45 4.58
C SER A 96 10.22 5.64 4.06
N LEU A 97 10.01 4.61 3.24
CA LEU A 97 11.09 3.85 2.62
C LEU A 97 11.89 4.70 1.64
N VAL A 98 11.21 5.50 0.81
CA VAL A 98 11.86 6.41 -0.15
C VAL A 98 12.70 7.49 0.55
N CYS A 99 12.22 8.01 1.68
CA CYS A 99 12.92 9.08 2.40
C CYS A 99 13.92 8.56 3.45
N CYS A 100 14.12 7.24 3.55
CA CYS A 100 15.02 6.68 4.55
C CYS A 100 16.48 6.74 4.06
N PRO A 101 17.39 7.40 4.79
CA PRO A 101 18.80 7.43 4.41
C PRO A 101 19.41 6.03 4.52
N ASN A 102 20.23 5.66 3.54
CA ASN A 102 20.94 4.37 3.47
C ASN A 102 20.07 3.12 3.21
N VAL A 103 18.84 3.30 2.71
CA VAL A 103 18.07 2.17 2.18
C VAL A 103 18.58 1.78 0.79
N ASP A 104 18.58 0.47 0.52
CA ASP A 104 18.99 -0.08 -0.76
C ASP A 104 18.18 0.48 -1.93
N PHE A 105 18.85 0.67 -3.07
CA PHE A 105 18.27 1.28 -4.26
C PHE A 105 17.03 0.54 -4.77
N ALA A 106 17.03 -0.80 -4.77
CA ALA A 106 15.90 -1.58 -5.27
C ALA A 106 14.66 -1.38 -4.39
N VAL A 107 14.86 -1.28 -3.06
CA VAL A 107 13.79 -0.97 -2.11
C VAL A 107 13.25 0.44 -2.37
N CYS A 108 14.13 1.44 -2.51
CA CYS A 108 13.72 2.82 -2.79
C CYS A 108 12.94 2.94 -4.11
N SER A 109 13.44 2.32 -5.19
CA SER A 109 12.81 2.38 -6.52
C SER A 109 11.44 1.71 -6.56
N THR A 110 11.31 0.53 -5.96
CA THR A 110 10.03 -0.19 -5.88
C THR A 110 9.03 0.53 -4.97
N ALA A 111 9.49 1.10 -3.85
CA ALA A 111 8.66 1.93 -2.97
C ALA A 111 8.19 3.21 -3.67
N LEU A 112 9.05 3.88 -4.45
CA LEU A 112 8.66 5.06 -5.22
C LEU A 112 7.62 4.72 -6.30
N SER A 113 7.79 3.58 -6.96
CA SER A 113 6.84 3.07 -7.96
C SER A 113 5.46 2.81 -7.33
N LEU A 114 5.43 2.19 -6.15
CA LEU A 114 4.20 1.97 -5.39
C LEU A 114 3.55 3.29 -4.97
N ALA A 115 4.32 4.22 -4.40
CA ALA A 115 3.84 5.54 -4.01
C ALA A 115 3.22 6.29 -5.20
N GLY A 116 3.89 6.28 -6.36
CA GLY A 116 3.37 6.87 -7.59
C GLY A 116 2.06 6.23 -8.05
N ALA A 117 1.93 4.91 -7.94
CA ALA A 117 0.69 4.20 -8.28
C ALA A 117 -0.48 4.56 -7.36
N LEU A 118 -0.20 4.73 -6.05
CA LEU A 118 -1.18 5.10 -5.04
C LEU A 118 -1.64 6.56 -5.20
N VAL A 119 -0.70 7.50 -5.40
CA VAL A 119 -1.00 8.94 -5.57
C VAL A 119 -1.80 9.21 -6.84
N LYS A 120 -1.54 8.50 -7.93
CA LYS A 120 -2.32 8.62 -9.19
C LYS A 120 -3.79 8.21 -9.03
N ARG A 121 -4.14 7.51 -7.95
CA ARG A 121 -5.51 7.04 -7.67
C ARG A 121 -5.99 7.52 -6.30
N PRO A 122 -6.12 8.85 -6.09
CA PRO A 122 -6.41 9.43 -4.78
C PRO A 122 -7.88 9.27 -4.35
N TRP A 123 -8.72 8.70 -5.20
CA TRP A 123 -10.18 8.79 -5.20
C TRP A 123 -10.88 8.40 -3.88
N ASN A 124 -10.19 7.77 -2.93
CA ASN A 124 -10.77 7.33 -1.66
C ASN A 124 -9.94 7.68 -0.40
N THR A 125 -8.87 8.48 -0.52
CA THR A 125 -8.00 8.77 0.62
C THR A 125 -8.23 10.20 1.09
N PRO A 126 -8.85 10.42 2.27
CA PRO A 126 -8.96 11.75 2.85
C PRO A 126 -7.56 12.35 2.98
N VAL A 127 -7.35 13.57 2.46
CA VAL A 127 -6.08 14.30 2.57
C VAL A 127 -5.56 14.34 4.02
N LYS A 128 -6.49 14.33 5.00
CA LYS A 128 -6.19 14.26 6.44
C LYS A 128 -5.55 12.96 6.92
N LEU A 129 -5.69 11.85 6.20
CA LEU A 129 -5.10 10.56 6.57
C LEU A 129 -3.64 10.44 6.13
N VAL A 130 -3.14 11.36 5.31
CA VAL A 130 -1.78 11.30 4.78
C VAL A 130 -1.09 12.62 5.12
N GLU A 131 -0.70 12.77 6.39
CA GLU A 131 0.23 13.82 6.79
C GLU A 131 1.61 13.44 6.25
N LEU A 132 1.99 14.04 5.13
CA LEU A 132 3.31 13.87 4.54
C LEU A 132 4.26 14.88 5.17
N ASN A 133 5.36 14.37 5.72
CA ASN A 133 6.43 15.23 6.21
C ASN A 133 7.27 15.73 5.02
N TRP A 134 6.93 16.92 4.50
CA TRP A 134 7.62 17.52 3.37
C TRP A 134 9.11 17.78 3.59
N SER A 135 9.57 17.91 4.84
CA SER A 135 11.00 18.10 5.11
C SER A 135 11.82 16.90 4.66
N GLN A 136 11.31 15.68 4.87
CA GLN A 136 12.02 14.45 4.50
C GLN A 136 12.17 14.31 2.98
N PHE A 137 11.18 14.77 2.22
CA PHE A 137 11.30 14.84 0.75
C PHE A 137 12.28 15.89 0.30
N HIS A 138 12.27 17.06 0.96
CA HIS A 138 13.23 18.12 0.67
C HIS A 138 14.67 17.64 0.92
N ASP A 139 14.92 16.98 2.04
CA ASP A 139 16.22 16.42 2.40
C ASP A 139 16.66 15.36 1.39
N LEU A 140 15.75 14.49 0.94
CA LEU A 140 16.01 13.51 -0.13
C LEU A 140 16.38 14.19 -1.45
N VAL A 141 15.61 15.19 -1.89
CA VAL A 141 15.86 15.92 -3.14
C VAL A 141 17.20 16.67 -3.04
N GLN A 142 17.48 17.28 -1.90
CA GLN A 142 18.74 17.96 -1.65
C GLN A 142 19.91 16.96 -1.69
N TRP A 143 19.77 15.79 -1.08
CA TRP A 143 20.78 14.73 -1.16
C TRP A 143 21.01 14.26 -2.60
N LEU A 144 19.93 13.99 -3.35
CA LEU A 144 19.97 13.59 -4.76
C LEU A 144 20.56 14.67 -5.69
N THR A 145 20.47 15.95 -5.32
CA THR A 145 20.95 17.06 -6.16
C THR A 145 22.32 17.58 -5.74
N ALA A 146 22.70 17.38 -4.47
CA ALA A 146 23.99 17.81 -3.91
C ALA A 146 25.07 16.72 -3.98
N SER A 147 24.70 15.44 -4.06
CA SER A 147 25.65 14.33 -4.27
C SER A 147 26.32 14.43 -5.64
N GLU A 148 27.65 14.48 -5.64
CA GLU A 148 28.44 14.45 -6.87
C GLU A 148 28.19 13.13 -7.63
N GLU A 149 28.01 12.01 -6.91
CA GLU A 149 27.65 10.72 -7.49
C GLU A 149 26.26 10.73 -8.16
N ALA A 150 25.29 11.47 -7.63
CA ALA A 150 23.97 11.62 -8.21
C ALA A 150 23.98 12.52 -9.45
N SER A 151 24.70 13.65 -9.38
CA SER A 151 24.87 14.58 -10.51
C SER A 151 25.67 13.99 -11.67
N LEU A 152 26.57 13.04 -11.39
CA LEU A 152 27.34 12.27 -12.37
C LEU A 152 26.62 11.00 -12.86
N GLY A 153 25.39 10.74 -12.40
CA GLY A 153 24.61 9.55 -12.77
C GLY A 153 25.22 8.23 -12.29
N MET A 154 26.08 8.28 -11.27
CA MET A 154 26.78 7.14 -10.67
C MET A 154 26.01 6.45 -9.56
N LEU A 155 24.92 7.07 -9.08
CA LEU A 155 23.92 6.33 -8.33
C LEU A 155 23.44 5.16 -9.20
N PRO A 156 23.29 3.94 -8.63
CA PRO A 156 22.94 2.75 -9.40
C PRO A 156 21.46 2.78 -9.78
N TRP A 157 21.06 3.75 -10.61
CA TRP A 157 19.80 3.74 -11.32
C TRP A 157 19.89 2.64 -12.36
N SER A 158 19.49 1.42 -12.01
CA SER A 158 19.49 0.29 -12.94
C SER A 158 18.80 0.66 -14.25
N LYS A 159 19.45 0.34 -15.37
CA LYS A 159 18.89 0.41 -16.72
C LYS A 159 17.66 -0.49 -16.89
#